data_AF-A0A958QF54-F1
#
_entry.id   AF-A0A958QF54-F1
#
_cell.length_a   1.000
_cell.length_b   1.000
_cell.length_c   1.000
_cell.angle_alpha   90.00
_cell.angle_beta   90.00
_cell.angle_gamma   90.00
#
_symmetry.space_group_name_H-M   'P 1'
#
loop_
_entity.id
_entity.type
_entity.pdbx_description
1 polymer ?
#
loop_
_entity_poly.entity_id
_entity_poly.type
_entity_poly.pdbx_seq_one_letter_code
_entity_poly.pdbx_strand_id
1 'polypeptide(L)' 'MKFTIPKLKVGDVVNADVVEALGSDTLIVSFNGDLVRVANESPRHFEKGHRIPLQVATTRPLSFKLFRGRVA' A
#
# COMPACT_ATOMS: atom_id res chain seq x y z
N MET A 1 11.82 -2.29 15.28
CA MET A 1 11.95 -1.43 14.08
C MET A 1 12.75 -2.19 13.03
N LYS A 2 12.10 -2.96 12.15
CA LYS A 2 12.80 -3.76 11.13
C LYS A 2 12.92 -2.92 9.85
N PHE A 3 13.92 -2.04 9.83
CA PHE A 3 14.24 -1.24 8.66
C PHE A 3 14.87 -2.14 7.60
N THR A 4 14.32 -2.11 6.38
CA THR A 4 14.79 -2.78 5.16
C THR A 4 14.17 -4.16 4.93
N ILE A 5 13.04 -4.18 4.21
CA ILE A 5 12.67 -5.35 3.40
C ILE A 5 13.69 -5.38 2.26
N PRO A 6 14.66 -6.32 2.21
CA PRO A 6 15.94 -6.17 1.49
C PRO A 6 15.89 -6.05 -0.05
N LYS A 7 14.71 -5.86 -0.66
CA LYS A 7 14.55 -5.89 -2.12
C LYS A 7 13.61 -4.85 -2.71
N LEU A 8 12.93 -4.02 -1.89
CA LEU A 8 12.00 -3.03 -2.44
C LEU A 8 12.74 -1.86 -3.06
N LYS A 9 12.42 -1.58 -4.32
CA LYS A 9 12.86 -0.40 -5.06
C LYS A 9 11.68 0.55 -5.22
N VAL A 10 12.00 1.83 -5.31
CA VAL A 10 11.00 2.84 -5.69
C VAL A 10 10.45 2.46 -7.06
N GLY A 11 9.12 2.44 -7.19
CA GLY A 11 8.42 2.03 -8.40
C GLY A 11 7.95 0.57 -8.40
N ASP A 12 8.45 -0.28 -7.51
CA ASP A 12 7.99 -1.68 -7.40
C ASP A 12 6.50 -1.73 -7.03
N VAL A 13 5.79 -2.67 -7.64
CA VAL A 13 4.39 -2.95 -7.34
C VAL A 13 4.32 -4.16 -6.42
N VAL A 14 3.68 -4.00 -5.27
CA VAL A 14 3.51 -5.02 -4.26
C VAL A 14 2.04 -5.15 -3.88
N ASN A 15 1.62 -6.35 -3.52
CA ASN A 15 0.26 -6.55 -3.02
C ASN A 15 0.24 -6.44 -1.50
N ALA A 16 -0.72 -5.70 -0.97
CA ALA A 16 -0.97 -5.57 0.46
C ALA A 16 -2.46 -5.81 0.76
N ASP A 17 -2.74 -6.28 1.97
CA ASP A 17 -4.10 -6.59 2.40
C ASP A 17 -4.65 -5.40 3.17
N VAL A 18 -5.82 -4.89 2.79
CA VAL A 18 -6.50 -3.81 3.49
C VAL A 18 -6.95 -4.34 4.84
N VAL A 19 -6.40 -3.79 5.92
CA VAL A 19 -6.79 -4.12 7.29
C VAL A 19 -7.95 -3.26 7.73
N GLU A 20 -7.95 -2.00 7.29
CA GLU A 20 -8.96 -1.01 7.66
C GLU A 20 -9.02 0.11 6.63
N ALA A 21 -10.22 0.56 6.29
CA ALA A 21 -10.45 1.75 5.50
C ALA A 21 -10.91 2.87 6.43
N LEU A 22 -10.05 3.86 6.67
CA LEU A 22 -10.35 5.03 7.48
C LEU A 22 -11.03 6.09 6.59
N GLY A 23 -12.26 5.78 6.19
CA GLY A 23 -13.04 6.61 5.27
C GLY A 23 -12.59 6.51 3.81
N SER A 24 -12.88 7.56 3.03
CA SER A 24 -12.64 7.56 1.58
C SER A 24 -11.19 7.83 1.20
N ASP A 25 -10.42 8.53 2.04
CA ASP A 25 -9.12 9.10 1.65
C ASP A 25 -7.92 8.39 2.28
N THR A 26 -8.13 7.49 3.23
CA THR A 26 -7.04 6.83 3.97
C THR A 26 -7.31 5.34 4.18
N LEU A 27 -6.29 4.52 3.93
CA LEU A 27 -6.31 3.08 4.12
C LEU A 27 -5.17 2.67 5.04
N ILE A 28 -5.45 1.69 5.89
CA ILE A 28 -4.44 0.93 6.62
C ILE A 28 -4.33 -0.43 5.94
N VAL A 29 -3.12 -0.72 5.48
CA VAL A 29 -2.79 -1.96 4.77
C VAL A 29 -1.74 -2.73 5.54
N SER A 30 -1.83 -4.05 5.51
CA SER A 30 -0.80 -4.97 6.01
C SER A 30 0.05 -5.40 4.84
N PHE A 31 1.34 -5.16 4.95
CA PHE A 31 2.33 -5.61 4.00
C PHE A 31 3.44 -6.36 4.73
N ASN A 32 3.58 -7.66 4.46
CA ASN A 32 4.48 -8.56 5.18
C ASN A 32 4.31 -8.55 6.71
N GLY A 33 3.08 -8.28 7.20
CA GLY A 33 2.78 -8.19 8.63
C GLY A 33 3.04 -6.81 9.25
N ASP A 34 3.60 -5.87 8.50
CA ASP A 34 3.74 -4.48 8.92
C ASP A 34 2.52 -3.67 8.49
N LEU A 35 1.96 -2.89 9.41
CA LEU A 35 0.86 -1.98 9.14
C LEU A 35 1.40 -0.67 8.56
N VAL A 36 0.86 -0.28 7.41
CA VAL A 36 1.25 0.93 6.71
C VAL A 36 0.02 1.76 6.37
N ARG A 37 0.13 3.07 6.53
CA ARG A 37 -0.91 4.01 6.14
C ARG A 37 -0.67 4.45 4.70
N VAL A 38 -1.71 4.36 3.88
CA VAL A 38 -1.69 4.74 2.47
C VAL A 38 -2.82 5.73 2.21
N ALA A 39 -2.53 6.79 1.48
CA ALA A 39 -3.56 7.71 1.00
C ALA A 39 -4.33 7.06 -0.16
N ASN A 40 -5.66 7.02 -0.05
CA ASN A 40 -6.53 6.65 -1.15
C ASN A 40 -6.76 7.86 -2.05
N GLU A 41 -5.87 8.05 -3.02
CA GLU A 41 -6.03 9.11 -4.03
C GLU A 41 -6.93 8.68 -5.20
N SER A 42 -7.65 7.56 -5.06
CA SER A 42 -8.53 7.03 -6.10
C SER A 42 -9.99 7.17 -5.67
N PRO A 43 -10.93 7.34 -6.62
CA PRO A 43 -12.36 7.29 -6.31
C PRO A 43 -12.84 5.86 -5.98
N ARG A 44 -11.94 4.87 -5.89
CA ARG A 44 -12.30 3.49 -5.60
C ARG A 44 -12.52 3.33 -4.10
N HIS A 45 -13.61 2.67 -3.75
CA HIS A 45 -13.84 2.20 -2.40
C HIS A 45 -13.08 0.89 -2.17
N PHE A 46 -12.38 0.82 -1.05
CA PHE A 46 -11.69 -0.38 -0.60
C PHE A 46 -12.30 -0.84 0.71
N GLU A 47 -12.39 -2.15 0.86
CA GLU A 47 -12.96 -2.77 2.05
C GLU A 47 -11.89 -3.62 2.74
N LYS A 48 -12.09 -3.84 4.04
CA LYS A 48 -11.23 -4.72 4.83
C LYS A 48 -11.22 -6.12 4.21
N GLY A 49 -10.02 -6.70 4.08
CA GLY A 49 -9.78 -8.00 3.47
C GLY A 49 -9.49 -7.95 1.97
N HIS A 50 -9.65 -6.80 1.30
CA HIS A 50 -9.23 -6.65 -0.09
C HIS A 50 -7.71 -6.66 -0.22
N ARG A 51 -7.22 -7.42 -1.19
CA ARG A 51 -5.81 -7.39 -1.57
C ARG A 51 -5.63 -6.40 -2.71
N ILE A 52 -4.81 -5.37 -2.48
CA ILE A 52 -4.66 -4.24 -3.42
C ILE A 52 -3.21 -4.07 -3.85
N PRO A 53 -2.97 -3.71 -5.13
CA PRO A 53 -1.64 -3.39 -5.60
C PRO A 53 -1.25 -1.97 -5.16
N LEU A 54 -0.10 -1.88 -4.52
CA LEU A 54 0.54 -0.66 -4.07
C LEU A 54 1.86 -0.48 -4.81
N GLN A 55 2.20 0.75 -5.14
CA GLN A 55 3.50 1.10 -5.66
C GLN A 55 4.37 1.72 -4.56
N VAL A 56 5.62 1.28 -4.44
CA VAL A 56 6.60 1.89 -3.53
C VAL A 56 6.92 3.29 -4.02
N ALA A 57 6.59 4.30 -3.20
CA ALA A 57 6.85 5.71 -3.51
C ALA A 57 8.24 6.12 -3.00
N THR A 58 8.59 5.75 -1.77
CA THR A 58 9.89 6.02 -1.15
C THR A 58 10.31 4.81 -0.31
N THR A 59 11.60 4.57 -0.16
CA THR A 59 12.13 3.46 0.67
C THR A 59 12.75 3.92 1.98
N ARG A 60 13.00 5.23 2.14
CA ARG A 60 13.55 5.86 3.36
C ARG A 60 12.98 7.29 3.53
N PRO A 61 11.91 7.49 4.33
CA PRO A 61 11.06 6.48 4.97
C PRO A 61 10.30 5.63 3.94
N LEU A 62 9.90 4.42 4.32
CA LEU A 62 9.12 3.54 3.45
C LEU A 62 7.70 4.10 3.30
N SER A 63 7.30 4.44 2.08
CA SER A 63 5.96 4.94 1.76
C SER A 63 5.42 4.25 0.52
N PHE A 64 4.11 4.05 0.49
CA PHE A 64 3.40 3.45 -0.63
C PHE A 64 2.32 4.38 -1.14
N LYS A 65 1.97 4.21 -2.42
CA LYS A 65 0.83 4.85 -3.07
C LYS A 65 0.00 3.78 -3.78
N LEU A 66 -1.28 4.05 -4.03
CA LEU A 66 -2.11 3.15 -4.82
C LEU A 66 -1.53 3.00 -6.24
N PHE A 67 -1.40 1.76 -6.72
CA PHE A 67 -0.99 1.52 -8.09
C PHE A 67 -2.15 1.82 -9.04
N ARG A 68 -1.96 2.78 -9.94
CA ARG A 68 -2.98 3.22 -10.92
C ARG A 68 -2.90 2.49 -12.27
N GLY A 69 -1.98 1.53 -12.42
CA GLY A 69 -1.82 0.76 -13.66
C GLY A 69 -2.97 -0.23 -13.87
N ARG A 70 -3.27 -0.52 -15.14
CA ARG A 70 -4.17 -1.60 -15.53
C ARG A 70 -3.42 -2.90 -15.27
N VAL A 71 -3.81 -3.66 -14.25
CA VAL A 71 -3.38 -5.07 -14.15
C VAL A 71 -4.06 -5.76 -15.32
N ALA A 72 -3.25 -6.18 -16.30
CA ALA A 72 -3.70 -6.85 -17.52
C ALA A 72 -4.29 -8.23 -17.21
#